data_AF-A0A3P7J7G8-F1
#
_entry.id   AF-A0A3P7J7G8-F1
#
_cell.length_a   1.000
_cell.length_b   1.000
_cell.length_c   1.000
_cell.angle_alpha   90.00
_cell.angle_beta   90.00
_cell.angle_gamma   90.00
#
_symmetry.space_group_name_H-M   'P 1'
#
loop_
_entity.id
_entity.type
_entity.pdbx_description
1 polymer ?
#
loop_
_entity_poly.entity_id
_entity_poly.type
_entity_poly.pdbx_seq_one_letter_code
_entity_poly.pdbx_strand_id
1 'polypeptide(L)'
;MAEYDLTKRMAPFFDLHLIIPLLEFIEPRKIYDDASLVEMHRHVLMKTNMIDSLTETYQGTPIPKELETKRAEVLKERDILKAKVMPSARQLFFSKSGTSSLA
;
A
#
# COMPACT_ATOMS: atom_id res chain seq x y z
N MET A 1 -23.35 17.15 3.83
CA MET A 1 -22.11 16.54 4.34
C MET A 1 -21.02 16.47 3.27
N ALA A 2 -21.30 15.98 2.05
CA ALA A 2 -20.31 15.94 0.95
C ALA A 2 -19.74 17.31 0.55
N GLU A 3 -20.51 18.39 0.72
CA GLU A 3 -20.11 19.76 0.37
C GLU A 3 -18.90 20.28 1.18
N TYR A 4 -18.73 19.80 2.41
CA TYR A 4 -17.61 20.17 3.28
C TYR A 4 -16.44 19.19 3.20
N ASP A 5 -16.53 18.15 2.37
CA ASP A 5 -15.43 17.20 2.21
C ASP A 5 -14.26 17.84 1.45
N LEU A 6 -13.12 17.95 2.12
CA LEU A 6 -11.89 18.49 1.55
C LEU A 6 -11.01 17.40 0.95
N THR A 7 -11.38 16.12 1.04
CA THR A 7 -10.54 14.98 0.59
C THR A 7 -10.12 15.14 -0.87
N LYS A 8 -11.03 15.57 -1.75
CA LYS A 8 -10.71 15.83 -3.17
C LYS A 8 -9.67 16.94 -3.36
N ARG A 9 -9.71 17.97 -2.52
CA ARG A 9 -8.78 19.11 -2.57
C ARG A 9 -7.43 18.77 -1.97
N MET A 10 -7.41 17.89 -0.97
CA MET A 10 -6.20 17.48 -0.25
C MET A 10 -5.47 16.32 -0.94
N ALA A 11 -6.20 15.43 -1.63
CA ALA A 11 -5.65 14.22 -2.25
C ALA A 11 -4.39 14.44 -3.12
N PRO A 12 -4.29 15.50 -3.96
CA PRO A 12 -3.07 15.74 -4.76
C PRO A 12 -1.83 16.07 -3.92
N PHE A 13 -2.01 16.50 -2.67
CA PHE A 13 -0.93 16.86 -1.75
C PHE A 13 -0.55 15.72 -0.80
N PHE A 14 -1.22 14.57 -0.91
CA PHE A 14 -0.96 13.40 -0.09
C PHE A 14 -0.31 12.27 -0.89
N ASP A 15 0.50 11.48 -0.19
CA ASP A 15 0.97 10.21 -0.72
C ASP A 15 -0.22 9.27 -0.97
N LEU A 16 -0.11 8.43 -2.00
CA LEU A 16 -1.14 7.45 -2.35
C LEU A 16 -1.49 6.55 -1.16
N HIS A 17 -0.52 6.19 -0.32
CA HIS A 17 -0.75 5.36 0.87
C HIS A 17 -1.52 6.10 1.97
N LEU A 18 -1.50 7.43 1.99
CA LEU A 18 -2.29 8.24 2.92
C LEU A 18 -3.72 8.45 2.43
N ILE A 19 -3.96 8.32 1.12
CA ILE A 19 -5.30 8.41 0.54
C ILE A 19 -6.13 7.16 0.87
N ILE A 20 -5.52 5.98 0.91
CA ILE A 20 -6.19 4.70 1.24
C ILE A 20 -6.99 4.79 2.56
N PRO A 21 -6.38 5.10 3.73
CA PRO A 21 -7.11 5.18 4.99
C PRO A 21 -8.13 6.32 5.02
N LEU A 22 -7.96 7.38 4.22
CA LEU A 22 -8.96 8.42 4.08
C LEU A 22 -10.22 7.91 3.36
N LEU A 23 -10.07 7.06 2.34
CA LEU A 23 -11.20 6.44 1.66
C LEU A 23 -11.94 5.45 2.55
N GLU A 24 -11.21 4.59 3.26
CA GLU A 24 -11.77 3.65 4.24
C GLU A 24 -12.53 4.38 5.36
N PHE A 25 -12.10 5.59 5.70
CA PHE A 25 -12.83 6.45 6.65
C PHE A 25 -14.12 7.01 6.05
N ILE A 26 -14.15 7.37 4.77
CA ILE A 26 -15.33 7.99 4.13
C ILE A 26 -16.41 6.96 3.80
N GLU A 27 -16.03 5.73 3.45
CA GLU A 27 -16.90 4.62 3.06
C GLU A 27 -18.06 4.37 4.05
N PRO A 28 -17.84 4.12 5.36
CA PRO A 28 -18.93 3.87 6.30
C PRO A 28 -19.85 5.08 6.53
N ARG A 29 -19.43 6.29 6.13
CA ARG A 29 -20.21 7.53 6.29
C ARG A 29 -21.21 7.74 5.15
N LYS A 30 -21.16 6.94 4.08
CA LYS A 30 -22.08 6.96 2.94
C LYS A 30 -22.32 8.36 2.36
N ILE A 31 -21.23 9.14 2.31
CA ILE A 31 -21.23 10.51 1.78
C ILE A 31 -21.16 10.49 0.24
N TYR A 32 -20.60 9.42 -0.31
CA TYR A 32 -20.50 9.11 -1.74
C TYR A 32 -21.14 7.76 -2.03
N ASP A 33 -21.39 7.50 -3.31
CA ASP A 33 -21.83 6.19 -3.79
C ASP A 33 -20.76 5.12 -3.60
N ASP A 34 -21.18 3.93 -3.14
CA ASP A 34 -20.28 2.83 -2.77
C ASP A 34 -19.49 2.33 -4.00
N ALA A 35 -20.12 2.26 -5.18
CA ALA A 35 -19.44 1.82 -6.39
C ALA A 35 -18.34 2.82 -6.81
N SER A 36 -18.63 4.11 -6.69
CA SER A 36 -17.67 5.18 -6.95
C SER A 36 -16.47 5.16 -6.00
N LEU A 37 -16.68 4.85 -4.71
CA LEU A 37 -15.61 4.70 -3.72
C LEU A 37 -14.75 3.47 -3.99
N VAL A 38 -15.36 2.33 -4.32
CA VAL A 38 -14.64 1.10 -4.67
C VAL A 38 -13.79 1.30 -5.93
N GLU A 39 -14.32 1.98 -6.96
CA GLU A 39 -13.55 2.32 -8.15
C GLU A 39 -12.36 3.23 -7.84
N MET A 40 -12.57 4.27 -7.00
CA MET A 40 -11.50 5.14 -6.58
C MET A 40 -10.43 4.39 -5.78
N HIS A 41 -10.84 3.54 -4.84
CA HIS A 41 -9.94 2.73 -4.03
C HIS A 41 -9.08 1.81 -4.91
N ARG A 42 -9.72 1.14 -5.89
CA ARG A 42 -9.03 0.35 -6.91
C ARG A 42 -8.05 1.17 -7.73
N HIS A 43 -8.44 2.38 -8.16
CA HIS A 43 -7.57 3.26 -8.94
C HIS A 43 -6.32 3.72 -8.17
N VAL A 44 -6.45 3.99 -6.86
CA VAL A 44 -5.32 4.30 -5.99
C VAL A 44 -4.41 3.08 -5.85
N LEU A 45 -4.98 1.92 -5.54
CA LEU A 45 -4.23 0.68 -5.38
C LEU A 45 -3.48 0.23 -6.65
N MET A 46 -4.06 0.42 -7.84
CA MET A 46 -3.40 0.13 -9.12
C MET A 46 -2.09 0.90 -9.32
N LYS A 47 -1.97 2.10 -8.75
CA LYS A 47 -0.75 2.93 -8.79
C LYS A 47 0.31 2.49 -7.79
N THR A 48 -0.02 1.59 -6.86
CA THR A 48 0.89 1.04 -5.86
C THR A 48 1.34 -0.38 -6.24
N ASN A 49 2.27 -0.93 -5.45
CA ASN A 49 2.65 -2.34 -5.50
C ASN A 49 1.90 -3.20 -4.47
N MET A 50 0.82 -2.68 -3.85
CA MET A 50 -0.04 -3.43 -2.92
C MET A 50 -1.01 -4.35 -3.67
N ILE A 51 -0.46 -5.33 -4.42
CA ILE A 51 -1.23 -6.17 -5.33
C ILE A 51 -2.22 -7.09 -4.61
N ASP A 52 -1.87 -7.55 -3.41
CA ASP A 52 -2.76 -8.40 -2.60
C ASP A 52 -4.02 -7.59 -2.19
N SER A 53 -3.84 -6.37 -1.69
CA SER A 53 -4.96 -5.45 -1.38
C SER A 53 -5.77 -5.06 -2.61
N LEU A 54 -5.12 -4.84 -3.76
CA LEU A 54 -5.83 -4.59 -5.03
C LEU A 54 -6.71 -5.77 -5.41
N THR A 55 -6.20 -6.99 -5.27
CA THR A 55 -6.92 -8.24 -5.57
C THR A 55 -8.16 -8.40 -4.69
N GLU A 56 -8.09 -8.00 -3.42
CA GLU A 56 -9.24 -8.02 -2.49
C GLU A 56 -10.40 -7.13 -2.95
N THR A 57 -10.14 -6.11 -3.77
CA THR A 57 -11.21 -5.23 -4.33
C THR A 57 -12.03 -5.88 -5.45
N TYR A 58 -11.66 -7.06 -5.95
CA TYR A 58 -12.33 -7.78 -7.05
C TYR A 58 -13.37 -8.80 -6.57
N GLN A 59 -13.88 -8.72 -5.33
CA GLN A 59 -14.82 -9.68 -4.71
C GLN A 59 -15.83 -10.31 -5.69
N GLY A 60 -15.61 -11.57 -6.10
CA GLY A 60 -16.51 -12.33 -7.00
C GLY A 60 -16.32 -12.10 -8.51
N THR A 61 -15.41 -11.21 -8.92
CA THR A 61 -15.04 -10.97 -10.32
C THR A 61 -13.69 -11.62 -10.65
N PRO A 62 -13.47 -12.03 -11.91
CA PRO A 62 -12.21 -12.63 -12.31
C PRO A 62 -11.07 -11.62 -12.20
N ILE A 63 -10.03 -11.99 -11.46
CA ILE A 63 -8.82 -11.19 -11.29
C ILE A 63 -8.06 -11.15 -12.64
N PRO A 64 -7.65 -9.97 -13.13
CA PRO A 64 -6.85 -9.89 -14.34
C PRO A 64 -5.52 -10.63 -14.19
N LYS A 65 -5.17 -11.49 -15.18
CA LYS A 65 -3.88 -12.21 -15.20
C LYS A 65 -2.67 -11.28 -15.11
N GLU A 66 -2.79 -10.06 -15.60
CA GLU A 66 -1.75 -9.03 -15.51
C GLU A 66 -1.35 -8.73 -14.05
N LEU A 67 -2.30 -8.78 -13.10
CA LEU A 67 -2.03 -8.59 -11.68
C LEU A 67 -1.24 -9.76 -11.10
N GLU A 68 -1.51 -10.99 -11.54
CA GLU A 68 -0.75 -12.18 -11.12
C GLU A 68 0.71 -12.10 -11.58
N THR A 69 0.93 -11.69 -12.84
CA THR A 69 2.27 -11.47 -13.38
C THR A 69 2.99 -10.36 -12.61
N LYS A 70 2.34 -9.20 -12.42
CA LYS A 70 2.90 -8.07 -11.67
C LYS A 70 3.25 -8.47 -10.23
N ARG A 71 2.43 -9.30 -9.59
CA ARG A 71 2.70 -9.83 -8.25
C ARG A 71 4.00 -10.63 -8.22
N ALA A 72 4.22 -11.52 -9.19
CA ALA A 72 5.44 -12.32 -9.27
C ALA A 72 6.69 -11.44 -9.48
N GLU A 73 6.59 -10.39 -10.30
CA GLU A 73 7.67 -9.42 -10.53
C GLU A 73 8.04 -8.65 -9.25
N VAL A 74 7.04 -8.12 -8.54
CA VAL A 74 7.25 -7.40 -7.28
C VAL A 74 7.88 -8.28 -6.21
N LEU A 75 7.44 -9.55 -6.09
CA LEU A 75 8.04 -10.50 -5.14
C LEU A 75 9.50 -10.83 -5.49
N LYS A 76 9.80 -11.00 -6.78
CA LYS A 76 11.17 -11.23 -7.26
C LYS A 76 12.06 -10.03 -6.97
N GLU A 77 11.59 -8.81 -7.25
CA GLU A 77 12.32 -7.58 -6.95
C GLU A 77 12.59 -7.44 -5.45
N ARG A 78 11.58 -7.67 -4.61
CA ARG A 78 11.72 -7.70 -3.14
C ARG A 78 12.83 -8.64 -2.71
N ASP A 79 12.87 -9.86 -3.24
CA ASP A 79 13.87 -10.86 -2.82
C ASP A 79 15.28 -10.47 -3.24
N ILE A 80 15.45 -9.88 -4.43
CA ILE A 80 16.73 -9.33 -4.90
C ILE A 80 17.20 -8.20 -3.98
N LEU A 81 16.32 -7.22 -3.69
CA LEU A 81 16.66 -6.09 -2.83
C LEU A 81 16.96 -6.54 -1.40
N LYS A 82 16.18 -7.48 -0.87
CA LYS A 82 16.42 -8.09 0.43
C LYS A 82 17.80 -8.75 0.47
N ALA A 83 18.16 -9.56 -0.52
CA ALA A 83 19.48 -10.19 -0.57
C ALA A 83 20.63 -9.16 -0.58
N LYS A 84 20.45 -8.01 -1.24
CA LYS A 84 21.45 -6.93 -1.28
C LYS A 84 21.58 -6.18 0.05
N VAL A 85 20.49 -5.95 0.77
CA VAL A 85 20.46 -5.13 2.00
C VAL A 85 20.73 -5.97 3.26
N MET A 86 20.42 -7.27 3.25
CA MET A 86 20.58 -8.17 4.41
C MET A 86 22.00 -8.18 5.03
N PRO A 87 23.11 -8.15 4.27
CA PRO A 87 24.45 -8.05 4.85
C PRO A 87 24.66 -6.77 5.66
N SER A 88 24.24 -5.61 5.11
CA SER A 88 24.37 -4.30 5.77
C SER A 88 23.50 -4.20 7.01
N ALA A 89 22.26 -4.70 6.93
CA ALA A 89 21.37 -4.77 8.08
C ALA A 89 21.99 -5.63 9.19
N ARG A 90 22.52 -6.81 8.85
CA ARG A 90 23.20 -7.71 9.78
C ARG A 90 24.36 -7.03 10.50
N GLN A 91 25.21 -6.30 9.78
CA GLN A 91 26.33 -5.57 10.37
C GLN A 91 25.89 -4.49 11.37
N LEU A 92 24.84 -3.74 11.03
CA LEU A 92 24.22 -2.75 11.92
C LEU A 92 23.69 -3.39 13.22
N PHE A 93 23.05 -4.56 13.12
CA PHE A 93 22.55 -5.28 14.30
C PHE A 93 23.67 -5.84 15.18
N PHE A 94 24.73 -6.43 14.61
CA PHE A 94 25.86 -6.97 15.38
C PHE A 94 26.71 -5.87 16.05
N SER A 95 26.86 -4.71 15.40
CA SER A 95 27.54 -3.53 15.99
C SER A 95 26.86 -3.04 17.27
N LYS A 96 25.51 -3.04 17.30
CA LYS A 96 24.75 -2.62 18.49
C LYS A 96 24.79 -3.63 19.64
N SER A 97 24.99 -4.92 19.38
CA SER A 97 25.13 -5.94 20.44
C SER A 97 26.51 -5.97 21.12
N GLY A 98 27.52 -5.29 20.56
CA GLY A 98 28.90 -5.32 21.07
C GLY A 98 29.28 -4.21 22.06
N THR A 99 28.37 -3.28 22.40
CA THR A 99 28.68 -2.09 23.23
C THR A 99 28.13 -2.14 24.66
N SER A 100 27.53 -3.26 25.09
CA SER A 100 26.95 -3.41 26.45
C SER A 100 27.74 -4.34 27.38
N SER A 101 29.07 -4.38 27.27
CA SER A 101 29.93 -5.12 28.22
C SER A 101 31.24 -4.39 28.44
N LEU A 102 31.18 -3.19 29.03
CA LEU A 102 32.29 -2.48 29.67
C LEU A 102 31.68 -1.38 30.57
N ALA A 103 31.07 -1.81 31.67
CA ALA A 103 30.76 -1.00 32.84
C ALA A 103 30.77 -1.91 34.08
#